data_AF-S3BEM4-F1
#
_entry.id   AF-S3BEM4-F1
#
_cell.length_a   1.000
_cell.length_b   1.000
_cell.length_c   1.000
_cell.angle_alpha   90.00
_cell.angle_beta   90.00
_cell.angle_gamma   90.00
#
_symmetry.space_group_name_H-M   'P 1'
#
loop_
_entity.id
_entity.type
_entity.pdbx_description
1 polymer ?
#
loop_
_entity_poly.entity_id
_entity_poly.type
_entity_poly.pdbx_seq_one_letter_code
_entity_poly.pdbx_strand_id
1 'polypeptide(L)'
;MKKTSDKWYFTKETNAKGLCYIYAYQTQWDPVAKKSKRSARKYVGRLAADSVVNITAKFRSEFPQYAQGTFYFGLDKTLVDEAAYRRDFPDAPGPKPAAAEMDTALWDTRSLGFTWALEQLAAQSQVLEHLREIFKEDARSLLNLAIYKLAGGNSMAAMEDWRASVYLPHGPALKSQR
;
A
#
# COMPACT_ATOMS: atom_id res chain seq x y z
N MET A 1 -13.01 34.09 -19.22
CA MET A 1 -12.13 33.15 -18.49
C MET A 1 -12.96 32.47 -17.39
N LYS A 2 -13.23 31.16 -17.49
CA LYS A 2 -13.99 30.44 -16.46
C LYS A 2 -13.05 30.13 -15.30
N LYS A 3 -13.35 30.64 -14.09
CA LYS A 3 -12.62 30.32 -12.87
C LYS A 3 -12.70 28.81 -12.63
N THR A 4 -11.59 28.10 -12.79
CA THR A 4 -11.45 26.75 -12.27
C THR A 4 -11.61 26.85 -10.76
N SER A 5 -12.53 26.07 -10.17
CA SER A 5 -12.69 26.05 -8.72
C SER A 5 -11.42 25.48 -8.09
N ASP A 6 -10.63 26.31 -7.43
CA ASP A 6 -9.43 25.87 -6.67
C ASP A 6 -9.78 24.95 -5.49
N LYS A 7 -11.07 24.80 -5.18
CA LYS A 7 -11.55 23.90 -4.13
C LYS A 7 -11.39 22.43 -4.54
N TRP A 8 -10.64 21.69 -3.72
CA TRP A 8 -10.53 20.24 -3.76
C TRP A 8 -11.52 19.60 -2.79
N TYR A 9 -12.11 18.48 -3.21
CA TYR A 9 -12.98 17.62 -2.40
C TYR A 9 -12.31 16.28 -2.18
N PHE A 10 -12.67 15.57 -1.11
CA PHE A 10 -12.11 14.25 -0.85
C PHE A 10 -13.17 13.16 -0.93
N THR A 11 -12.74 11.95 -1.33
CA THR A 11 -13.58 10.77 -1.34
C THR A 11 -12.80 9.57 -0.84
N LYS A 12 -13.51 8.66 -0.17
CA LYS A 12 -13.02 7.34 0.21
C LYS A 12 -13.42 6.33 -0.87
N GLU A 13 -12.48 5.50 -1.29
CA GLU A 13 -12.72 4.38 -2.20
C GLU A 13 -12.14 3.11 -1.60
N THR A 14 -12.93 2.04 -1.57
CA THR A 14 -12.53 0.74 -1.04
C THR A 14 -12.30 -0.22 -2.19
N ASN A 15 -11.16 -0.90 -2.22
CA ASN A 15 -10.89 -1.91 -3.25
C ASN A 15 -11.55 -3.26 -2.91
N ALA A 16 -11.51 -4.22 -3.84
CA ALA A 16 -12.05 -5.56 -3.64
C ALA A 16 -11.40 -6.35 -2.48
N LYS A 17 -10.20 -5.95 -2.04
CA LYS A 17 -9.48 -6.53 -0.90
C LYS A 17 -9.81 -5.84 0.44
N GLY A 18 -10.80 -4.93 0.47
CA GLY A 18 -11.19 -4.20 1.68
C GLY A 18 -10.28 -3.02 2.07
N LEU A 19 -9.23 -2.73 1.28
CA LEU A 19 -8.33 -1.61 1.54
C LEU A 19 -8.98 -0.28 1.15
N CYS A 20 -8.96 0.68 2.05
CA CYS A 20 -9.54 2.01 1.85
C CYS A 20 -8.47 3.03 1.43
N TYR A 21 -8.81 3.84 0.43
CA TYR A 21 -7.94 4.86 -0.15
C TYR A 21 -8.67 6.20 -0.21
N ILE A 22 -7.94 7.28 0.03
CA ILE A 22 -8.47 8.64 -0.07
C ILE A 22 -7.96 9.29 -1.36
N TYR A 23 -8.90 9.90 -2.10
CA TYR A 23 -8.62 10.67 -3.31
C TYR A 23 -9.13 12.09 -3.16
N ALA A 24 -8.33 13.05 -3.59
CA ALA A 24 -8.73 14.43 -3.78
C ALA A 24 -9.23 14.59 -5.22
N TYR A 25 -10.31 15.33 -5.44
CA TYR A 25 -10.82 15.60 -6.77
C TYR A 25 -11.37 17.02 -6.89
N GLN A 26 -11.36 17.54 -8.10
CA GLN A 26 -12.03 18.78 -8.47
C GLN A 26 -13.18 18.47 -9.41
N THR A 27 -14.19 19.32 -9.39
CA THR A 27 -15.33 19.25 -10.31
C THR A 27 -15.44 20.54 -11.08
N GLN A 28 -15.85 20.43 -12.33
CA GLN A 28 -16.16 21.56 -13.18
C GLN A 28 -17.53 21.35 -13.82
N TRP A 29 -18.27 22.44 -13.97
CA TRP A 29 -19.55 22.42 -14.67
C TRP A 29 -19.34 22.20 -16.17
N ASP A 30 -19.93 21.13 -16.70
CA ASP A 30 -20.00 20.89 -18.13
C ASP A 30 -21.26 21.58 -18.70
N PRO A 31 -21.12 22.66 -19.49
CA PRO A 31 -22.26 23.41 -20.00
C PRO A 31 -23.05 22.66 -21.08
N VAL A 32 -22.41 21.70 -21.77
CA VAL A 32 -23.05 20.93 -22.86
C VAL A 32 -23.88 19.80 -22.25
N ALA A 33 -23.26 19.02 -21.37
CA ALA A 33 -23.95 17.93 -20.68
C ALA A 33 -24.84 18.39 -19.51
N LYS A 34 -24.85 19.69 -19.19
CA LYS A 34 -25.58 20.33 -18.08
C LYS A 34 -25.39 19.60 -16.74
N LYS A 35 -24.18 19.14 -16.47
CA LYS A 35 -23.84 18.41 -15.23
C LYS A 35 -22.42 18.71 -14.76
N SER A 36 -22.19 18.58 -13.46
CA SER A 36 -20.84 18.65 -12.90
C SER A 36 -20.07 17.38 -13.26
N LYS A 37 -18.88 17.55 -13.83
CA LYS A 37 -17.96 16.45 -14.17
C LYS A 37 -16.66 16.60 -13.37
N ARG A 38 -16.07 15.47 -12.97
CA ARG A 38 -14.75 15.45 -12.34
C ARG A 38 -13.71 15.95 -13.35
N SER A 39 -13.01 17.04 -13.03
CA SER A 39 -12.00 17.67 -13.90
C SER A 39 -10.59 17.23 -13.55
N ALA A 40 -10.32 16.98 -12.27
CA ALA A 40 -9.03 16.49 -11.79
C ALA A 40 -9.22 15.47 -10.66
N ARG A 41 -8.24 14.58 -10.51
CA ARG A 41 -8.17 13.59 -9.43
C ARG A 41 -6.72 13.39 -9.03
N LYS A 42 -6.45 13.37 -7.73
CA LYS A 42 -5.14 13.10 -7.14
C LYS A 42 -5.27 12.07 -6.03
N TYR A 43 -4.33 11.14 -5.99
CA TYR A 43 -4.24 10.18 -4.91
C TYR A 43 -3.65 10.86 -3.67
N VAL A 44 -4.34 10.77 -2.53
CA VAL A 44 -3.88 11.34 -1.27
C VAL A 44 -3.03 10.33 -0.52
N GLY A 45 -3.60 9.14 -0.28
CA GLY A 45 -3.01 8.15 0.60
C GLY A 45 -3.97 7.01 0.97
N ARG A 46 -3.46 6.06 1.75
CA ARG A 46 -4.24 4.93 2.29
C ARG A 46 -4.87 5.35 3.62
N LEU A 47 -6.13 4.99 3.83
CA LEU A 47 -6.78 5.08 5.14
C LEU A 47 -6.43 3.81 5.93
N ALA A 48 -5.70 3.98 7.02
CA ALA A 48 -5.32 2.90 7.92
C ALA A 48 -6.47 2.52 8.86
N ALA A 49 -6.32 1.40 9.57
CA ALA A 49 -7.35 0.85 10.46
C ALA A 49 -7.58 1.74 11.71
N ASP A 50 -6.59 2.52 12.10
CA ASP A 50 -6.63 3.53 13.17
C ASP A 50 -7.21 4.87 12.70
N SER A 51 -7.89 4.88 11.55
CA SER A 51 -8.48 6.07 10.91
C SER A 51 -7.50 7.13 10.41
N VAL A 52 -6.19 6.88 10.51
CA VAL A 52 -5.16 7.80 10.00
C VAL A 52 -5.07 7.69 8.48
N VAL A 53 -4.92 8.83 7.81
CA VAL A 53 -4.63 8.88 6.38
C VAL A 53 -3.12 8.98 6.17
N ASN A 54 -2.53 7.91 5.63
CA ASN A 54 -1.12 7.85 5.26
C ASN A 54 -0.87 8.65 3.97
N ILE A 55 -0.79 9.98 4.11
CA ILE A 55 -0.61 10.92 3.00
C ILE A 55 0.75 10.70 2.33
N THR A 56 0.73 10.50 1.02
CA THR A 56 1.94 10.31 0.20
C THR A 56 2.81 11.56 0.14
N ALA A 57 4.13 11.37 0.01
CA ALA A 57 5.09 12.47 -0.13
C ALA A 57 4.75 13.40 -1.31
N LYS A 58 4.31 12.82 -2.44
CA LYS A 58 3.87 13.59 -3.62
C LYS A 58 2.69 14.51 -3.31
N PHE A 59 1.70 14.04 -2.56
CA PHE A 59 0.56 14.87 -2.18
C PHE A 59 0.99 15.99 -1.23
N ARG A 60 1.89 15.69 -0.28
CA ARG A 60 2.45 16.70 0.65
C ARG A 60 3.21 17.83 -0.06
N SER A 61 3.96 17.52 -1.12
CA SER A 61 4.67 18.55 -1.90
C SER A 61 3.73 19.44 -2.71
N GLU A 62 2.60 18.91 -3.18
CA GLU A 62 1.63 19.65 -3.99
C GLU A 62 0.62 20.44 -3.14
N PHE A 63 0.43 20.07 -1.87
CA PHE A 63 -0.51 20.68 -0.94
C PHE A 63 0.16 21.01 0.40
N PRO A 64 0.82 22.18 0.50
CA PRO A 64 1.61 22.57 1.67
C PRO A 64 0.84 22.56 3.00
N GLN A 65 -0.48 22.76 2.98
CA GLN A 65 -1.32 22.69 4.17
C GLN A 65 -1.36 21.27 4.80
N TYR A 66 -1.00 20.24 4.03
CA TYR A 66 -0.88 18.87 4.50
C TYR A 66 0.58 18.40 4.58
N ALA A 67 1.55 19.32 4.49
CA ALA A 67 2.96 18.99 4.44
C ALA A 67 3.46 18.34 5.73
N GLN A 68 2.94 18.76 6.89
CA GLN A 68 3.34 18.26 8.20
C GLN A 68 2.11 17.88 9.04
N GLY A 69 2.27 16.93 9.94
CA GLY A 69 1.21 16.46 10.83
C GLY A 69 0.51 15.18 10.38
N THR A 70 -0.29 14.65 11.29
CA THR A 70 -1.14 13.46 11.13
C THR A 70 -2.56 13.92 10.80
N PHE A 71 -3.15 13.34 9.77
CA PHE A 71 -4.47 13.71 9.29
C PHE A 71 -5.41 12.51 9.31
N TYR A 72 -6.66 12.79 9.62
CA TYR A 72 -7.74 11.82 9.70
C TYR A 72 -8.81 12.16 8.67
N PHE A 73 -9.57 11.17 8.24
CA PHE A 73 -10.70 11.39 7.34
C PHE A 73 -11.95 11.73 8.15
N GLY A 74 -12.32 13.02 8.14
CA GLY A 74 -13.45 13.56 8.90
C GLY A 74 -14.81 13.17 8.35
N LEU A 75 -15.86 13.39 9.16
CA LEU A 75 -17.25 13.07 8.81
C LEU A 75 -17.73 13.85 7.58
N ASP A 76 -17.27 15.09 7.45
CA ASP A 76 -17.58 16.00 6.35
C ASP A 76 -16.79 15.70 5.05
N LYS A 77 -16.08 14.57 5.01
CA LYS A 77 -15.21 14.16 3.89
C LYS A 77 -14.07 15.17 3.66
N THR A 78 -13.49 15.68 4.74
CA THR A 78 -12.27 16.48 4.70
C THR A 78 -11.12 15.79 5.45
N LEU A 79 -9.91 16.31 5.27
CA LEU A 79 -8.76 15.91 6.06
C LEU A 79 -8.65 16.85 7.25
N VAL A 80 -8.76 16.29 8.45
CA VAL A 80 -8.78 17.05 9.70
C VAL A 80 -7.65 16.60 10.61
N ASP A 81 -7.26 17.45 11.55
CA ASP A 81 -6.34 17.07 12.62
C ASP A 81 -7.01 16.12 13.63
N GLU A 82 -6.20 15.58 14.54
CA GLU A 82 -6.66 14.64 15.56
C GLU A 82 -7.70 15.24 16.52
N ALA A 83 -7.57 16.52 16.86
CA ALA A 83 -8.48 17.18 17.80
C ALA A 83 -9.86 17.36 17.18
N ALA A 84 -9.93 17.82 15.94
CA ALA A 84 -11.16 17.92 15.17
C ALA A 84 -11.79 16.55 14.94
N TYR A 85 -10.98 15.54 14.59
CA TYR A 85 -11.46 14.17 14.43
C TYR A 85 -12.09 13.63 15.72
N ARG A 86 -11.44 13.82 16.88
CA ARG A 86 -11.97 13.34 18.18
C ARG A 86 -13.24 14.04 18.65
N ARG A 87 -13.50 15.28 18.21
CA ARG A 87 -14.79 15.92 18.52
C ARG A 87 -15.94 15.20 17.83
N ASP A 88 -15.73 14.74 16.62
CA ASP A 88 -16.74 14.05 15.82
C ASP A 88 -16.80 12.55 16.12
N PHE A 89 -15.68 11.97 16.55
CA PHE A 89 -15.51 10.57 16.93
C PHE A 89 -14.87 10.49 18.33
N PRO A 90 -15.67 10.63 19.41
CA PRO A 90 -15.16 10.69 20.79
C PRO A 90 -14.58 9.38 21.29
N ASP A 91 -15.04 8.25 20.75
CA ASP A 91 -14.41 6.95 20.98
C ASP A 91 -13.04 6.94 20.31
N ALA A 92 -12.01 6.49 21.03
CA ALA A 92 -10.67 6.41 20.47
C ALA A 92 -10.72 5.62 19.15
N PRO A 93 -10.06 6.10 18.06
CA PRO A 93 -9.88 5.26 16.89
C PRO A 93 -9.35 3.91 17.36
N GLY A 94 -9.95 2.83 16.84
CA GLY A 94 -9.70 1.46 17.29
C GLY A 94 -8.21 1.22 17.51
N PRO A 95 -7.84 0.33 18.46
CA PRO A 95 -6.49 0.22 18.98
C PRO A 95 -5.50 0.34 17.85
N LYS A 96 -4.56 1.30 17.95
CA LYS A 96 -3.40 1.35 17.06
C LYS A 96 -2.95 -0.10 16.95
N PRO A 97 -2.86 -0.68 15.72
CA PRO A 97 -2.08 -1.89 15.62
C PRO A 97 -0.81 -1.55 16.37
N ALA A 98 -0.41 -2.40 17.32
CA ALA A 98 0.93 -2.25 17.87
C ALA A 98 1.86 -2.05 16.66
N ALA A 99 3.00 -1.42 16.85
CA ALA A 99 4.12 -1.83 16.03
C ALA A 99 4.39 -3.32 16.36
N ALA A 100 3.45 -4.21 16.01
CA ALA A 100 3.76 -5.49 15.50
C ALA A 100 4.78 -5.14 14.43
N GLU A 101 6.05 -5.30 14.80
CA GLU A 101 6.85 -6.32 14.16
C GLU A 101 6.04 -6.93 13.03
N MET A 102 6.42 -6.65 11.79
CA MET A 102 5.86 -7.33 10.63
C MET A 102 6.23 -8.81 10.73
N ASP A 103 5.72 -9.48 11.75
CA ASP A 103 5.51 -10.90 11.79
C ASP A 103 4.28 -11.06 10.91
N THR A 104 4.54 -11.13 9.60
CA THR A 104 3.59 -11.64 8.63
C THR A 104 3.20 -13.02 9.09
N ALA A 105 2.22 -13.10 9.98
CA ALA A 105 1.62 -14.35 10.42
C ALA A 105 1.27 -15.12 9.15
N LEU A 106 1.88 -16.29 9.01
CA LEU A 106 1.66 -17.16 7.86
C LEU A 106 0.17 -17.41 7.74
N TRP A 107 -0.36 -17.38 6.51
CA TRP A 107 -1.77 -17.67 6.31
C TRP A 107 -2.05 -19.14 6.65
N ASP A 108 -3.24 -19.42 7.20
CA ASP A 108 -3.66 -20.79 7.59
C ASP A 108 -3.61 -21.76 6.41
N THR A 109 -3.93 -21.27 5.20
CA THR A 109 -3.80 -22.01 3.95
C THR A 109 -2.70 -21.40 3.08
N ARG A 110 -1.69 -22.19 2.73
CA ARG A 110 -0.59 -21.76 1.85
C ARG A 110 -0.56 -22.56 0.55
N SER A 111 -0.31 -21.85 -0.54
CA SER A 111 -0.06 -22.48 -1.83
C SER A 111 1.37 -23.04 -1.88
N LEU A 112 1.50 -24.32 -2.25
CA LEU A 112 2.79 -25.04 -2.31
C LEU A 112 3.23 -25.33 -3.75
N GLY A 113 2.30 -25.69 -4.65
CA GLY A 113 2.64 -26.35 -5.91
C GLY A 113 3.59 -25.54 -6.80
N PHE A 114 3.30 -24.26 -7.02
CA PHE A 114 4.11 -23.40 -7.88
C PHE A 114 5.49 -23.11 -7.30
N THR A 115 5.55 -22.74 -6.01
CA THR A 115 6.83 -22.41 -5.36
C THR A 115 7.70 -23.64 -5.17
N TRP A 116 7.11 -24.80 -4.86
CA TRP A 116 7.84 -26.06 -4.78
C TRP A 116 8.42 -26.47 -6.13
N ALA A 117 7.66 -26.37 -7.22
CA ALA A 117 8.15 -26.71 -8.55
C ALA A 117 9.36 -25.84 -8.96
N LEU A 118 9.31 -24.54 -8.67
CA LEU A 118 10.43 -23.64 -8.94
C LEU A 118 11.65 -23.88 -8.04
N GLU A 119 11.44 -24.29 -6.79
CA GLU A 119 12.54 -24.74 -5.92
C GLU A 119 13.20 -26.02 -6.45
N GLN A 120 12.42 -27.01 -6.91
CA GLN A 120 12.98 -28.21 -7.52
C GLN A 120 13.76 -27.88 -8.79
N LEU A 121 13.23 -26.99 -9.64
CA LEU A 121 13.92 -26.55 -10.84
C LEU A 121 15.23 -25.81 -10.51
N ALA A 122 15.21 -24.94 -9.51
CA ALA A 122 16.40 -24.22 -9.06
C ALA A 122 17.47 -25.16 -8.52
N ALA A 123 17.08 -26.21 -7.79
CA ALA A 123 18.00 -27.25 -7.30
C ALA A 123 18.58 -28.09 -8.45
N GLN A 124 17.75 -28.51 -9.40
CA GLN A 124 18.20 -29.30 -10.57
C GLN A 124 19.15 -28.52 -11.49
N SER A 125 18.95 -27.21 -11.59
CA SER A 125 19.76 -26.32 -12.43
C SER A 125 20.95 -25.69 -11.68
N GLN A 126 21.16 -26.05 -10.42
CA GLN A 126 22.21 -25.52 -9.55
C GLN A 126 22.17 -23.99 -9.36
N VAL A 127 21.02 -23.36 -9.62
CA VAL A 127 20.88 -21.90 -9.57
C VAL A 127 21.14 -21.38 -8.16
N LEU A 128 20.68 -22.11 -7.14
CA LEU A 128 20.91 -21.69 -5.75
C LEU A 128 22.39 -21.77 -5.39
N GLU A 129 23.10 -22.80 -5.86
CA GLU A 129 24.52 -23.01 -5.63
C GLU A 129 25.35 -21.89 -6.27
N HIS A 130 25.06 -21.55 -7.53
CA HIS A 130 25.69 -20.42 -8.21
C HIS A 130 25.40 -19.07 -7.51
N LEU A 131 24.16 -18.87 -7.06
CA LEU A 131 23.81 -17.68 -6.28
C LEU A 131 24.60 -17.64 -4.96
N ARG A 132 24.79 -18.79 -4.28
CA ARG A 132 25.56 -18.88 -3.04
C ARG A 132 27.05 -18.61 -3.25
N GLU A 133 27.61 -19.05 -4.36
CA GLU A 133 29.00 -18.80 -4.72
C GLU A 133 29.29 -17.29 -4.87
N ILE A 134 28.39 -16.57 -5.54
CA ILE A 134 28.58 -15.15 -5.88
C ILE A 134 28.09 -14.23 -4.75
N PHE A 135 26.87 -14.47 -4.25
CA PHE A 135 26.14 -13.56 -3.37
C PHE A 135 26.06 -14.03 -1.90
N LYS A 136 26.60 -15.22 -1.60
CA LYS A 136 26.75 -15.75 -0.24
C LYS A 136 25.44 -15.75 0.56
N GLU A 137 25.31 -14.83 1.51
CA GLU A 137 24.18 -14.70 2.44
C GLU A 137 22.89 -14.22 1.75
N ASP A 138 23.01 -13.46 0.67
CA ASP A 138 21.85 -12.93 -0.07
C ASP A 138 21.25 -13.94 -1.06
N ALA A 139 21.95 -15.03 -1.34
CA ALA A 139 21.59 -16.01 -2.37
C ALA A 139 20.16 -16.54 -2.24
N ARG A 140 19.74 -16.86 -1.00
CA ARG A 140 18.40 -17.38 -0.73
C ARG A 140 17.33 -16.32 -0.98
N SER A 141 17.59 -15.10 -0.54
CA SER A 141 16.65 -13.99 -0.69
C SER A 141 16.53 -13.55 -2.16
N LEU A 142 17.61 -13.65 -2.94
CA LEU A 142 17.61 -13.46 -4.39
C LEU A 142 16.82 -14.55 -5.12
N LEU A 143 16.97 -15.82 -4.74
CA LEU A 143 16.15 -16.90 -5.31
C LEU A 143 14.67 -16.69 -5.00
N ASN A 144 14.32 -16.38 -3.74
CA ASN A 144 12.94 -16.10 -3.34
C ASN A 144 12.35 -14.90 -4.12
N LEU A 145 13.17 -13.88 -4.39
CA LEU A 145 12.77 -12.75 -5.23
C LEU A 145 12.52 -13.17 -6.68
N ALA A 146 13.38 -14.01 -7.26
CA ALA A 146 13.16 -14.52 -8.62
C ALA A 146 11.86 -15.33 -8.72
N ILE A 147 11.59 -16.20 -7.73
CA ILE A 147 10.33 -16.96 -7.64
C ILE A 147 9.13 -16.01 -7.52
N TYR A 148 9.24 -14.95 -6.69
CA TYR A 148 8.21 -13.91 -6.57
C TYR A 148 7.92 -13.23 -7.91
N LYS A 149 8.96 -12.85 -8.67
CA LYS A 149 8.81 -12.23 -9.99
C LYS A 149 8.14 -13.16 -10.99
N LEU A 150 8.52 -14.44 -11.01
CA LEU A 150 7.89 -15.46 -11.87
C LEU A 150 6.43 -15.72 -11.49
N ALA A 151 6.07 -15.56 -10.22
CA ALA A 151 4.67 -15.63 -9.76
C ALA A 151 3.82 -14.39 -10.11
N GLY A 152 4.35 -13.44 -10.90
CA GLY A 152 3.65 -12.20 -11.27
C GLY A 152 3.82 -11.05 -10.27
N GLY A 153 4.80 -11.16 -9.36
CA GLY A 153 5.10 -10.16 -8.34
C GLY A 153 5.61 -8.84 -8.91
N ASN A 154 4.84 -7.77 -8.76
CA ASN A 154 5.19 -6.49 -9.39
C ASN A 154 6.05 -5.59 -8.47
N SER A 155 5.61 -5.35 -7.22
CA SER A 155 6.29 -4.46 -6.27
C SER A 155 6.99 -5.24 -5.16
N MET A 156 8.22 -4.85 -4.81
CA MET A 156 8.94 -5.41 -3.67
C MET A 156 8.17 -5.27 -2.35
N ALA A 157 7.37 -4.21 -2.20
CA ALA A 157 6.56 -3.99 -1.00
C ALA A 157 5.46 -5.04 -0.82
N ALA A 158 5.05 -5.74 -1.88
CA ALA A 158 4.04 -6.81 -1.82
C ALA A 158 4.68 -8.20 -1.67
N MET A 159 6.01 -8.29 -1.57
CA MET A 159 6.71 -9.58 -1.44
C MET A 159 6.43 -10.24 -0.09
N GLU A 160 6.37 -9.46 0.99
CA GLU A 160 6.09 -9.99 2.34
C GLU A 160 4.65 -10.52 2.46
N ASP A 161 3.67 -9.76 1.95
CA ASP A 161 2.27 -10.22 1.87
C ASP A 161 2.14 -11.50 1.03
N TRP A 162 2.83 -11.57 -0.11
CA TRP A 162 2.82 -12.77 -0.96
C TRP A 162 3.47 -13.96 -0.26
N ARG A 163 4.59 -13.75 0.44
CA ARG A 163 5.29 -14.79 1.18
C ARG A 163 4.43 -15.41 2.29
N ALA A 164 3.57 -14.63 2.94
CA ALA A 164 2.63 -15.15 3.93
C ALA A 164 1.64 -16.17 3.32
N SER A 165 1.35 -16.07 2.02
CA SER A 165 0.36 -16.88 1.30
C SER A 165 0.94 -18.13 0.62
N VAL A 166 2.26 -18.30 0.57
CA VAL A 166 2.93 -19.40 -0.13
C VAL A 166 3.94 -20.13 0.76
N TYR A 167 4.27 -21.37 0.42
CA TYR A 167 5.38 -22.07 1.05
C TYR A 167 6.70 -21.71 0.35
N LEU A 168 7.61 -21.06 1.07
CA LEU A 168 9.01 -20.84 0.67
C LEU A 168 9.93 -21.32 1.79
N PRO A 169 10.78 -22.33 1.55
CA PRO A 169 11.69 -22.82 2.57
C PRO A 169 12.75 -21.76 2.88
N HIS A 170 12.68 -21.11 4.04
CA HIS A 170 13.77 -20.30 4.64
C HIS A 170 14.26 -19.03 3.89
N GLY A 171 14.84 -18.11 4.68
CA GLY A 171 15.49 -16.86 4.24
C GLY A 171 14.63 -15.61 4.41
N PRO A 172 15.13 -14.50 4.99
CA PRO A 172 14.36 -13.26 5.12
C PRO A 172 14.05 -12.64 3.74
N ALA A 173 12.96 -11.87 3.63
CA ALA A 173 12.69 -11.09 2.43
C ALA A 173 13.74 -9.97 2.29
N LEU A 174 14.17 -9.66 1.06
CA LEU A 174 15.00 -8.48 0.81
C LEU A 174 14.15 -7.25 1.11
N LYS A 175 14.60 -6.43 2.06
CA LYS A 175 13.91 -5.19 2.41
C LYS A 175 13.94 -4.24 1.23
N SER A 176 12.78 -3.70 0.88
CA SER A 176 12.65 -2.63 -0.10
C SER A 176 13.22 -1.34 0.51
N GLN A 177 14.52 -1.11 0.30
CA GLN A 177 15.33 0.05 0.74
C GLN A 177 16.01 -0.11 2.11
N ARG A 178 17.26 0.36 2.14
CA ARG A 178 18.09 0.63 3.32
C ARG A 178 18.27 2.13 3.43
#